data_AF-A0A925B5L3-F1
#
_entry.id   AF-A0A925B5L3-F1
#
_cell.length_a   1.000
_cell.length_b   1.000
_cell.length_c   1.000
_cell.angle_alpha   90.00
_cell.angle_beta   90.00
_cell.angle_gamma   90.00
#
_symmetry.space_group_name_H-M   'P 1'
#
loop_
_entity.id
_entity.type
_entity.pdbx_description
1 polymer ?
#
loop_
_entity_poly.entity_id
_entity_poly.type
_entity_poly.pdbx_seq_one_letter_code
_entity_poly.pdbx_strand_id
1 'polypeptide(L)'
;MRRDLRLPGIGVATVLIAAAAPEGITFAPQIIVQSPPPDWIRTWLPVCIAGLSALIAAGAAWISWRNQVFGFAKDAAALKREVRSRNTTSALLAFENSVARPIGMALDLIERLSIDLSRLRPVPPGEGAAALETYVALLAAEHGQGLRLCREADGSLAALSRPPIFARAFGNQDLDDSLLAAAGEILVSAPGSGPSALDTAVEAIVRTKVDLRRLLEAERAQEAARWLGSLETDPFFTEVQRWLPKRLRSRSGG
;
A
#
# COMPACT_ATOMS: atom_id res chain seq x y z
N MET A 1 -4.75 88.61 3.38
CA MET A 1 -5.54 87.40 3.69
C MET A 1 -4.59 86.23 3.81
N ARG A 2 -4.50 85.63 5.01
CA ARG A 2 -3.71 84.42 5.32
C ARG A 2 -4.39 83.18 4.73
N ARG A 3 -3.60 82.27 4.16
CA ARG A 3 -3.86 80.82 4.20
C ARG A 3 -2.54 80.11 4.42
N ASP A 4 -2.33 79.69 5.67
CA ASP A 4 -1.21 78.86 6.10
C ASP A 4 -1.44 77.42 5.65
N LEU A 5 -0.65 76.94 4.70
CA LEU A 5 -0.53 75.51 4.37
C LEU A 5 0.58 74.94 5.25
N ARG A 6 0.20 74.36 6.39
CA ARG A 6 1.10 73.58 7.26
C ARG A 6 1.22 72.14 6.73
N LEU A 7 2.34 71.82 6.11
CA LEU A 7 2.82 70.44 5.97
C LEU A 7 3.74 70.13 7.16
N PRO A 8 3.52 69.05 7.92
CA PRO A 8 4.35 68.72 9.07
C PRO A 8 5.63 68.02 8.62
N GLY A 9 6.80 68.56 9.01
CA GLY A 9 7.99 67.73 9.18
C GLY A 9 9.11 67.82 8.15
N ILE A 10 9.18 68.85 7.31
CA ILE A 10 10.40 69.16 6.54
C ILE A 10 10.81 70.59 6.89
N GLY A 11 11.95 70.74 7.56
CA GLY A 11 12.46 72.03 8.01
C GLY A 11 12.60 72.99 6.84
N VAL A 12 11.79 74.05 6.85
CA VAL A 12 11.88 75.19 5.95
C VAL A 12 13.12 75.98 6.36
N ALA A 13 14.08 76.15 5.45
CA ALA A 13 15.19 77.07 5.64
C ALA A 13 14.66 78.51 5.52
N THR A 14 14.48 79.18 6.65
CA THR A 14 14.10 80.60 6.67
C THR A 14 15.34 81.44 6.36
N VAL A 15 15.39 82.07 5.19
CA VAL A 15 16.44 83.04 4.84
C VAL A 15 15.99 84.42 5.33
N LEU A 16 16.67 84.95 6.34
CA LEU A 16 16.49 86.34 6.78
C LEU A 16 17.49 87.22 6.02
N ILE A 17 17.02 88.11 5.15
CA ILE A 17 17.85 89.13 4.49
C ILE A 17 17.65 90.44 5.25
N ALA A 18 18.62 90.84 6.07
CA ALA A 18 18.64 92.16 6.68
C ALA A 18 19.19 93.19 5.66
N ALA A 19 18.36 94.14 5.25
CA ALA A 19 18.81 95.29 4.44
C ALA A 19 19.60 96.26 5.33
N ALA A 20 20.83 96.55 4.93
CA ALA A 20 21.79 97.37 5.69
C ALA A 20 21.45 98.87 5.65
N ALA A 21 21.73 99.56 6.76
CA ALA A 21 21.86 101.02 6.84
C ALA A 21 23.26 101.47 6.35
N PRO A 22 23.52 102.78 6.20
CA PRO A 22 24.01 103.41 4.98
C PRO A 22 25.50 103.21 4.64
N GLU A 23 25.73 103.31 3.34
CA GLU A 23 26.92 103.77 2.60
C GLU A 23 28.24 102.98 2.68
N GLY A 24 28.53 102.27 1.58
CA GLY A 24 29.87 102.29 0.98
C GLY A 24 30.86 101.20 1.38
N ILE A 25 30.45 100.13 2.07
CA ILE A 25 31.34 99.02 2.44
C ILE A 25 30.69 97.67 2.07
N THR A 26 31.35 96.92 1.19
CA THR A 26 30.95 95.60 0.72
C THR A 26 31.13 94.54 1.83
N PHE A 27 30.03 94.22 2.53
CA PHE A 27 29.97 93.04 3.40
C PHE A 27 29.41 91.84 2.61
N ALA A 28 30.19 90.76 2.51
CA ALA A 28 29.70 89.48 2.00
C ALA A 28 28.64 88.90 2.96
N PRO A 29 27.50 88.38 2.47
CA PRO A 29 26.44 87.85 3.33
C PRO A 29 26.94 86.60 4.07
N GLN A 30 26.96 86.66 5.41
CA GLN A 30 27.24 85.49 6.24
C GLN A 30 25.98 84.63 6.36
N ILE A 31 26.00 83.43 5.77
CA ILE A 31 24.97 82.40 5.95
C ILE A 31 25.34 81.58 7.19
N ILE A 32 24.63 81.77 8.29
CA ILE A 32 24.76 80.93 9.49
C ILE A 32 23.80 79.74 9.33
N VAL A 33 24.34 78.56 9.00
CA VAL A 33 23.59 77.30 9.00
C VAL A 33 23.64 76.71 10.39
N GLN A 34 22.56 76.82 11.17
CA GLN A 34 22.42 76.04 12.40
C GLN A 34 22.09 74.58 12.04
N SER A 35 23.06 73.68 12.18
CA SER A 35 22.82 72.23 12.11
C SER A 35 22.06 71.79 13.37
N PRO A 36 20.87 71.16 13.28
CA PRO A 36 20.26 70.53 14.44
C PRO A 36 21.15 69.37 14.93
N PRO A 37 21.18 69.08 16.25
CA PRO A 37 22.03 68.03 16.80
C PRO A 37 21.66 66.66 16.20
N PRO A 38 22.64 65.73 16.08
CA PRO A 38 22.39 64.42 15.52
C PRO A 38 21.56 63.59 16.51
N ASP A 39 20.24 63.59 16.32
CA ASP A 39 19.33 62.71 17.06
C ASP A 39 19.49 61.26 16.58
N TRP A 40 20.47 60.55 17.16
CA TRP A 40 20.79 59.15 16.90
C TRP A 40 19.54 58.24 16.89
N ILE A 41 18.57 58.53 17.76
CA ILE A 41 17.33 57.77 17.87
C ILE A 41 16.47 57.92 16.60
N ARG A 42 16.38 59.12 16.01
CA ARG A 42 15.61 59.33 14.78
C ARG A 42 16.28 58.72 13.55
N THR A 43 17.60 58.60 13.55
CA THR A 43 18.35 58.03 12.41
C THR A 43 18.44 56.51 12.47
N TRP A 44 18.65 55.92 13.65
CA TRP A 44 18.98 54.50 13.79
C TRP A 44 17.82 53.61 14.23
N LEU A 45 16.82 54.15 14.95
CA LEU A 45 15.62 53.38 15.33
C LEU A 45 14.86 52.83 14.10
N PRO A 46 14.66 53.58 13.00
CA PRO A 46 14.02 53.04 11.80
C PRO A 46 14.85 51.94 11.14
N VAL A 47 16.18 52.05 11.15
CA VAL A 47 17.11 51.05 10.61
C VAL A 47 17.06 49.76 11.44
N CYS A 48 17.08 49.88 12.77
CA CYS A 48 16.95 48.74 13.67
C CYS A 48 15.59 48.05 13.54
N ILE A 49 14.49 48.81 13.46
CA ILE A 49 13.14 48.27 13.25
C ILE A 49 13.05 47.59 11.88
N ALA A 50 13.59 48.18 10.82
CA ALA A 50 13.62 47.57 9.48
C ALA A 50 14.45 46.26 9.46
N GLY A 51 15.59 46.23 10.15
CA GLY A 51 16.43 45.02 10.28
C GLY A 51 15.74 43.90 11.06
N LEU A 52 15.08 44.23 12.18
CA LEU A 52 14.27 43.28 12.96
C LEU A 52 13.07 42.77 12.14
N SER A 53 12.42 43.66 11.40
CA SER A 53 11.30 43.31 10.52
C SER A 53 11.73 42.37 9.40
N ALA A 54 12.89 42.62 8.80
CA ALA A 54 13.48 41.77 7.78
C ALA A 54 13.87 40.38 8.33
N LEU A 55 14.41 40.32 9.56
CA LEU A 55 14.70 39.05 10.24
C LEU A 55 13.44 38.25 10.55
N ILE A 56 12.39 38.90 11.03
CA ILE A 56 11.09 38.25 11.29
C ILE A 56 10.46 37.78 9.97
N ALA A 57 10.53 38.59 8.92
CA ALA A 57 10.04 38.23 7.59
C ALA A 57 10.82 37.06 6.99
N ALA A 58 12.16 37.06 7.11
CA ALA A 58 13.00 35.95 6.67
C ALA A 58 12.73 34.67 7.47
N GLY A 59 12.54 34.78 8.79
CA GLY A 59 12.15 33.66 9.66
C GLY A 59 10.78 33.10 9.28
N ALA A 60 9.79 33.96 9.05
CA ALA A 60 8.46 33.56 8.62
C ALA A 60 8.48 32.91 7.21
N ALA A 61 9.25 33.47 6.28
CA ALA A 61 9.43 32.91 4.94
C ALA A 61 10.11 31.52 5.00
N TRP A 62 11.09 31.34 5.87
CA TRP A 62 11.75 30.06 6.09
C TRP A 62 10.80 29.02 6.69
N ILE A 63 10.00 29.39 7.69
CA ILE A 63 8.97 28.50 8.29
C ILE A 63 7.90 28.14 7.24
N SER A 64 7.46 29.12 6.44
CA SER A 64 6.49 28.91 5.37
C SER A 64 7.01 27.94 4.31
N TRP A 65 8.25 28.14 3.84
CA TRP A 65 8.91 27.23 2.92
C TRP A 65 9.02 25.80 3.49
N ARG A 66 9.38 25.67 4.78
CA ARG A 66 9.39 24.36 5.45
C ARG A 66 8.02 23.70 5.45
N ASN A 67 6.96 24.45 5.77
CA ASN A 67 5.60 23.91 5.78
C ASN A 67 5.15 23.47 4.37
N GLN A 68 5.53 24.20 3.33
CA GLN A 68 5.26 23.80 1.93
C GLN A 68 5.99 22.51 1.57
N VAL A 69 7.28 22.36 1.94
CA VAL A 69 8.03 21.11 1.73
C VAL A 69 7.39 19.93 2.46
N PHE A 70 6.93 20.13 3.70
CA PHE A 70 6.19 19.11 4.44
C PHE A 70 4.85 18.75 3.77
N GLY A 71 4.13 19.74 3.24
CA GLY A 71 2.90 19.55 2.47
C GLY A 71 3.16 18.65 1.25
N PHE A 72 4.14 18.99 0.43
CA PHE A 72 4.50 18.19 -0.75
C PHE A 72 4.97 16.78 -0.40
N ALA A 73 5.74 16.61 0.68
CA ALA A 73 6.18 15.29 1.13
C ALA A 73 4.99 14.43 1.60
N LYS A 74 4.02 15.03 2.30
CA LYS A 74 2.78 14.38 2.71
C LYS A 74 1.92 14.00 1.50
N ASP A 75 1.77 14.90 0.53
CA ASP A 75 0.97 14.66 -0.67
C ASP A 75 1.61 13.59 -1.56
N ALA A 76 2.93 13.61 -1.72
CA ALA A 76 3.66 12.57 -2.44
C ALA A 76 3.55 11.20 -1.73
N ALA A 77 3.55 11.17 -0.40
CA ALA A 77 3.32 9.96 0.37
C ALA A 77 1.89 9.43 0.22
N ALA A 78 0.90 10.31 0.27
CA ALA A 78 -0.51 9.97 0.04
C ALA A 78 -0.69 9.37 -1.36
N LEU A 79 -0.07 9.97 -2.37
CA LEU A 79 -0.14 9.49 -3.76
C LEU A 79 0.53 8.12 -3.92
N LYS A 80 1.69 7.89 -3.29
CA LYS A 80 2.34 6.58 -3.27
C LYS A 80 1.50 5.51 -2.56
N ARG A 81 0.82 5.86 -1.46
CA ARG A 81 -0.10 4.96 -0.76
C ARG A 81 -1.33 4.64 -1.61
N GLU A 82 -1.88 5.62 -2.31
CA GLU A 82 -3.02 5.42 -3.19
C GLU A 82 -2.65 4.53 -4.39
N VAL A 83 -1.51 4.79 -5.04
CA VAL A 83 -0.99 3.94 -6.12
C VAL A 83 -0.71 2.53 -5.61
N ARG A 84 -0.10 2.39 -4.43
CA ARG A 84 0.12 1.08 -3.80
C ARG A 84 -1.22 0.38 -3.54
N SER A 85 -2.19 1.06 -2.96
CA SER A 85 -3.54 0.52 -2.70
C SER A 85 -4.20 0.02 -4.00
N ARG A 86 -4.21 0.83 -5.06
CA ARG A 86 -4.75 0.42 -6.37
C ARG A 86 -4.00 -0.76 -7.00
N ASN A 87 -2.68 -0.81 -6.83
CA ASN A 87 -1.88 -1.94 -7.30
C ASN A 87 -2.14 -3.20 -6.45
N THR A 88 -2.32 -3.08 -5.14
CA THR A 88 -2.67 -4.21 -4.27
C THR A 88 -4.04 -4.79 -4.60
N THR A 89 -5.04 -3.95 -4.86
CA THR A 89 -6.40 -4.44 -5.19
C THR A 89 -6.41 -5.14 -6.54
N SER A 90 -5.75 -4.58 -7.56
CA SER A 90 -5.64 -5.24 -8.87
C SER A 90 -4.84 -6.55 -8.81
N ALA A 91 -3.77 -6.61 -8.03
CA ALA A 91 -3.02 -7.84 -7.83
C ALA A 91 -3.81 -8.92 -7.06
N LEU A 92 -4.56 -8.54 -6.02
CA LEU A 92 -5.43 -9.46 -5.30
C LEU A 92 -6.56 -10.00 -6.18
N LEU A 93 -7.17 -9.15 -7.02
CA LEU A 93 -8.17 -9.58 -8.00
C LEU A 93 -7.56 -10.52 -9.05
N ALA A 94 -6.32 -10.27 -9.48
CA ALA A 94 -5.61 -11.17 -10.38
C ALA A 94 -5.37 -12.54 -9.72
N PHE A 95 -4.93 -12.57 -8.46
CA PHE A 95 -4.78 -13.80 -7.68
C PHE A 95 -6.10 -14.56 -7.53
N GLU A 96 -7.19 -13.86 -7.18
CA GLU A 96 -8.50 -14.49 -7.03
C GLU A 96 -8.98 -15.15 -8.34
N ASN A 97 -8.77 -14.49 -9.48
CA ASN A 97 -9.18 -15.01 -10.77
C ASN A 97 -8.28 -16.13 -11.30
N SER A 98 -6.98 -16.11 -11.01
CA SER A 98 -5.99 -17.01 -11.61
C SER A 98 -5.55 -18.17 -10.73
N VAL A 99 -5.78 -18.09 -9.42
CA VAL A 99 -5.41 -19.12 -8.43
C VAL A 99 -6.66 -19.59 -7.68
N ALA A 100 -7.35 -18.68 -6.98
CA ALA A 100 -8.43 -19.09 -6.08
C ALA A 100 -9.62 -19.70 -6.84
N ARG A 101 -9.97 -19.16 -8.01
CA ARG A 101 -11.08 -19.64 -8.82
C ARG A 101 -10.84 -21.04 -9.41
N PRO A 102 -9.71 -21.34 -10.08
CA PRO A 102 -9.41 -22.71 -10.52
C PRO A 102 -9.37 -23.72 -9.37
N ILE A 103 -8.78 -23.36 -8.23
CA ILE A 103 -8.74 -24.23 -7.05
C ILE A 103 -10.15 -24.44 -6.45
N GLY A 104 -10.99 -23.41 -6.44
CA GLY A 104 -12.41 -23.54 -6.08
C GLY A 104 -13.14 -24.55 -6.97
N MET A 105 -12.91 -24.50 -8.29
CA MET A 105 -13.48 -25.47 -9.23
C MET A 105 -12.97 -26.89 -8.99
N ALA A 106 -11.69 -27.06 -8.62
CA ALA A 106 -11.15 -28.37 -8.26
C ALA A 106 -11.77 -28.92 -6.95
N LEU A 107 -12.02 -28.05 -5.96
CA LEU A 107 -12.73 -28.44 -4.73
C LEU A 107 -14.18 -28.86 -5.00
N ASP A 108 -14.88 -28.14 -5.89
CA ASP A 108 -16.23 -28.49 -6.33
C ASP A 108 -16.25 -29.84 -7.06
N LEU A 109 -15.21 -30.14 -7.85
CA LEU A 109 -15.05 -31.43 -8.52
C LEU A 109 -14.90 -32.57 -7.51
N ILE A 110 -14.06 -32.41 -6.48
CA ILE A 110 -13.93 -33.42 -5.40
C ILE A 110 -15.28 -33.61 -4.68
N GLU A 111 -16.08 -32.55 -4.54
CA GLU A 111 -17.44 -32.66 -3.98
C GLU A 111 -18.38 -33.46 -4.87
N ARG A 112 -18.32 -33.25 -6.18
CA ARG A 112 -19.09 -34.05 -7.14
C ARG A 112 -18.71 -35.52 -7.09
N LEU A 113 -17.41 -35.85 -7.03
CA LEU A 113 -16.94 -37.22 -6.88
C LEU A 113 -17.49 -37.89 -5.62
N SER A 114 -17.55 -37.17 -4.50
CA SER A 114 -18.17 -37.65 -3.26
C SER A 114 -19.67 -37.92 -3.43
N ILE A 115 -20.38 -37.03 -4.14
CA ILE A 115 -21.82 -37.19 -4.42
C ILE A 115 -22.04 -38.39 -5.35
N ASP A 116 -21.23 -38.54 -6.38
CA ASP A 116 -21.34 -39.64 -7.35
C ASP A 116 -21.08 -40.99 -6.68
N LEU A 117 -20.06 -41.08 -5.81
CA LEU A 117 -19.80 -42.26 -4.99
C LEU A 117 -21.02 -42.62 -4.12
N SER A 118 -21.66 -41.64 -3.48
CA SER A 118 -22.86 -41.85 -2.64
C SER A 118 -24.09 -42.30 -3.42
N ARG A 119 -24.11 -42.06 -4.74
CA ARG A 119 -25.20 -42.43 -5.64
C ARG A 119 -25.04 -43.80 -6.27
N LEU A 120 -23.84 -44.39 -6.19
CA LEU A 120 -23.61 -45.74 -6.68
C LEU A 120 -24.56 -46.73 -6.01
N ARG A 121 -25.06 -47.67 -6.80
CA ARG A 121 -25.97 -48.73 -6.34
C ARG A 121 -25.41 -50.08 -6.74
N PRO A 122 -25.63 -51.13 -5.93
CA PRO A 122 -25.21 -52.48 -6.28
C PRO A 122 -25.86 -52.92 -7.58
N VAL A 123 -25.07 -53.56 -8.44
CA VAL A 123 -25.46 -54.01 -9.77
C VAL A 123 -25.58 -55.54 -9.76
N PRO A 124 -26.50 -56.15 -10.54
CA PRO A 124 -26.60 -57.60 -10.63
C PRO A 124 -25.26 -58.30 -10.95
N PRO A 125 -25.08 -59.53 -10.46
CA PRO A 125 -23.85 -60.30 -10.65
C PRO A 125 -23.62 -60.56 -12.15
N GLY A 126 -22.45 -60.12 -12.65
CA GLY A 126 -22.07 -60.21 -14.06
C GLY A 126 -21.94 -58.86 -14.77
N GLU A 127 -22.63 -57.82 -14.28
CA GLU A 127 -22.58 -56.46 -14.85
C GLU A 127 -21.64 -55.51 -14.07
N GLY A 128 -21.22 -55.89 -12.86
CA GLY A 128 -20.39 -55.07 -11.99
C GLY A 128 -19.03 -54.65 -12.59
N ALA A 129 -18.41 -55.51 -13.41
CA ALA A 129 -17.14 -55.19 -14.06
C ALA A 129 -17.30 -54.06 -15.10
N ALA A 130 -18.35 -54.12 -15.93
CA ALA A 130 -18.64 -53.09 -16.92
C ALA A 130 -19.04 -51.75 -16.26
N ALA A 131 -19.80 -51.81 -15.15
CA ALA A 131 -20.13 -50.63 -14.36
C ALA A 131 -18.89 -49.99 -13.71
N LEU A 132 -17.97 -50.82 -13.20
CA LEU A 132 -16.71 -50.35 -12.63
C LEU A 132 -15.79 -49.73 -13.70
N GLU A 133 -15.68 -50.34 -14.89
CA GLU A 133 -14.93 -49.75 -16.01
C GLU A 133 -15.47 -48.37 -16.42
N THR A 134 -16.81 -48.22 -16.43
CA THR A 134 -17.46 -46.93 -16.70
C THR A 134 -17.11 -45.90 -15.62
N TYR A 135 -17.09 -46.30 -14.35
CA TYR A 135 -16.70 -45.43 -13.25
C TYR A 135 -15.21 -45.05 -13.29
N VAL A 136 -14.33 -46.00 -13.64
CA VAL A 136 -12.89 -45.74 -13.85
C VAL A 136 -12.67 -44.69 -14.93
N ALA A 137 -13.39 -44.79 -16.05
CA ALA A 137 -13.29 -43.82 -17.14
C ALA A 137 -13.75 -42.42 -16.71
N LEU A 138 -14.84 -42.33 -15.94
CA LEU A 138 -15.33 -41.07 -15.37
C LEU A 138 -14.31 -40.48 -14.39
N LEU A 139 -13.78 -41.30 -13.47
CA LEU A 139 -12.80 -40.87 -12.49
C LEU A 139 -11.53 -40.35 -13.15
N ALA A 140 -11.02 -41.04 -14.18
CA ALA A 140 -9.85 -40.59 -14.93
C ALA A 140 -10.07 -39.24 -15.63
N ALA A 141 -11.28 -39.01 -16.17
CA ALA A 141 -11.63 -37.73 -16.79
C ALA A 141 -11.69 -36.59 -15.76
N GLU A 142 -12.36 -36.81 -14.63
CA GLU A 142 -12.47 -35.85 -13.54
C GLU A 142 -11.11 -35.57 -12.88
N HIS A 143 -10.29 -36.60 -12.66
CA HIS A 143 -8.92 -36.45 -12.18
C HIS A 143 -8.06 -35.62 -13.13
N GLY A 144 -8.13 -35.92 -14.44
CA GLY A 144 -7.43 -35.14 -15.47
C GLY A 144 -7.85 -33.67 -15.49
N GLN A 145 -9.15 -33.40 -15.32
CA GLN A 145 -9.67 -32.03 -15.22
C GLN A 145 -9.21 -31.31 -13.95
N GLY A 146 -9.26 -31.99 -12.79
CA GLY A 146 -8.78 -31.44 -11.52
C GLY A 146 -7.29 -31.12 -11.55
N LEU A 147 -6.47 -32.03 -12.06
CA LEU A 147 -5.03 -31.79 -12.26
C LEU A 147 -4.77 -30.62 -13.20
N ARG A 148 -5.55 -30.47 -14.27
CA ARG A 148 -5.41 -29.33 -15.18
C ARG A 148 -5.66 -28.01 -14.46
N LEU A 149 -6.75 -27.90 -13.69
CA LEU A 149 -7.08 -26.70 -12.90
C LEU A 149 -5.99 -26.38 -11.87
N CYS A 150 -5.46 -27.40 -11.18
CA CYS A 150 -4.36 -27.23 -10.25
C CYS A 150 -3.07 -26.76 -10.93
N ARG A 151 -2.76 -27.27 -12.13
CA ARG A 151 -1.61 -26.81 -12.93
C ARG A 151 -1.78 -25.40 -13.47
N GLU A 152 -3.00 -25.01 -13.84
CA GLU A 152 -3.33 -23.63 -14.23
C GLU A 152 -3.07 -22.67 -13.06
N ALA A 153 -3.48 -23.05 -11.84
CA ALA A 153 -3.21 -22.29 -10.62
C ALA A 153 -1.71 -22.27 -10.24
N ASP A 154 -0.99 -23.39 -10.37
CA ASP A 154 0.46 -23.41 -10.15
C ASP A 154 1.21 -22.56 -11.20
N GLY A 155 0.73 -22.55 -12.44
CA GLY A 155 1.27 -21.76 -13.55
C GLY A 155 1.12 -20.25 -13.33
N SER A 156 0.04 -19.80 -12.69
CA SER A 156 -0.14 -18.38 -12.34
C SER A 156 0.74 -17.95 -11.16
N LEU A 157 1.16 -18.89 -10.31
CA LEU A 157 2.17 -18.67 -9.26
C LEU A 157 3.63 -18.73 -9.78
N ALA A 158 3.85 -19.24 -11.01
CA ALA A 158 5.17 -19.58 -11.55
C ALA A 158 6.12 -18.40 -11.77
N ALA A 159 5.65 -17.15 -11.61
CA ALA A 159 6.53 -15.98 -11.49
C ALA A 159 7.62 -16.13 -10.39
N LEU A 160 7.43 -17.10 -9.47
CA LEU A 160 8.33 -17.39 -8.35
C LEU A 160 9.23 -18.62 -8.53
N SER A 161 9.26 -19.28 -9.70
CA SER A 161 10.08 -20.48 -9.96
C SER A 161 9.96 -21.57 -8.87
N ARG A 162 8.74 -21.81 -8.39
CA ARG A 162 8.43 -22.79 -7.35
C ARG A 162 8.00 -24.14 -7.96
N PRO A 163 8.26 -25.27 -7.27
CA PRO A 163 7.65 -26.54 -7.66
C PRO A 163 6.12 -26.43 -7.58
N PRO A 164 5.36 -27.20 -8.39
CA PRO A 164 3.90 -27.19 -8.35
C PRO A 164 3.41 -27.68 -6.99
N ILE A 165 2.58 -26.87 -6.33
CA ILE A 165 2.12 -27.11 -4.95
C ILE A 165 0.72 -27.72 -4.99
N PHE A 166 -0.18 -27.16 -5.80
CA PHE A 166 -1.55 -27.63 -5.90
C PHE A 166 -1.65 -28.93 -6.69
N ALA A 167 -0.99 -29.01 -7.85
CA ALA A 167 -1.04 -30.22 -8.68
C ALA A 167 -0.39 -31.41 -7.97
N ARG A 168 0.60 -31.16 -7.11
CA ARG A 168 1.21 -32.20 -6.26
C ARG A 168 0.26 -32.66 -5.16
N ALA A 169 -0.43 -31.73 -4.50
CA ALA A 169 -1.40 -32.08 -3.45
C ALA A 169 -2.60 -32.86 -4.02
N PHE A 170 -3.10 -32.45 -5.20
CA PHE A 170 -4.20 -33.12 -5.87
C PHE A 170 -3.79 -34.46 -6.51
N GLY A 171 -2.59 -34.54 -7.09
CA GLY A 171 -2.09 -35.72 -7.79
C GLY A 171 -1.51 -36.83 -6.91
N ASN A 172 -1.71 -36.77 -5.58
CA ASN A 172 -1.36 -37.90 -4.72
C ASN A 172 -2.31 -39.06 -5.03
N GLN A 173 -1.75 -40.19 -5.47
CA GLN A 173 -2.46 -41.36 -6.01
C GLN A 173 -3.49 -41.98 -5.04
N ASP A 174 -3.36 -41.70 -3.74
CA ASP A 174 -4.20 -42.26 -2.68
C ASP A 174 -5.71 -41.95 -2.84
N LEU A 175 -6.10 -40.83 -3.47
CA LEU A 175 -7.51 -40.46 -3.63
C LEU A 175 -8.23 -41.38 -4.64
N ASP A 176 -7.67 -41.53 -5.83
CA ASP A 176 -8.28 -42.31 -6.90
C ASP A 176 -8.36 -43.79 -6.52
N ASP A 177 -7.28 -44.33 -5.94
CA ASP A 177 -7.24 -45.72 -5.49
C ASP A 177 -8.30 -46.00 -4.42
N SER A 178 -8.50 -45.06 -3.49
CA SER A 178 -9.53 -45.18 -2.45
C SER A 178 -10.94 -45.10 -3.03
N LEU A 179 -11.18 -44.20 -3.99
CA LEU A 179 -12.48 -44.07 -4.68
C LEU A 179 -12.82 -45.31 -5.50
N LEU A 180 -11.84 -45.89 -6.20
CA LEU A 180 -12.00 -47.13 -6.95
C LEU A 180 -12.28 -48.33 -6.05
N ALA A 181 -11.57 -48.43 -4.92
CA ALA A 181 -11.82 -49.49 -3.93
C ALA A 181 -13.25 -49.40 -3.37
N ALA A 182 -13.70 -48.19 -3.01
CA ALA A 182 -15.06 -47.95 -2.53
C ALA A 182 -16.13 -48.25 -3.60
N ALA A 183 -15.92 -47.80 -4.83
CA ALA A 183 -16.83 -48.09 -5.94
C ALA A 183 -16.92 -49.60 -6.23
N GLY A 184 -15.80 -50.31 -6.19
CA GLY A 184 -15.76 -51.77 -6.33
C GLY A 184 -16.55 -52.48 -5.25
N GLU A 185 -16.40 -52.09 -3.98
CA GLU A 185 -17.15 -52.66 -2.85
C GLU A 185 -18.66 -52.44 -3.02
N ILE A 186 -19.10 -51.23 -3.39
CA ILE A 186 -20.51 -50.87 -3.57
C ILE A 186 -21.13 -51.60 -4.78
N LEU A 187 -20.44 -51.63 -5.91
CA LEU A 187 -20.97 -52.18 -7.17
C LEU A 187 -21.02 -53.70 -7.15
N VAL A 188 -20.03 -54.36 -6.55
CA VAL A 188 -19.89 -55.83 -6.56
C VAL A 188 -20.50 -56.49 -5.32
N SER A 189 -20.86 -55.71 -4.28
CA SER A 189 -21.46 -56.21 -3.03
C SER A 189 -20.60 -57.29 -2.35
N ALA A 190 -19.27 -57.13 -2.36
CA ALA A 190 -18.36 -58.04 -1.68
C ALA A 190 -18.10 -57.50 -0.26
N PRO A 191 -18.59 -58.15 0.82
CA PRO A 191 -18.31 -57.67 2.17
C PRO A 191 -16.83 -57.89 2.50
N GLY A 192 -16.09 -56.80 2.66
CA GLY A 192 -14.73 -56.82 3.21
C GLY A 192 -14.77 -56.95 4.74
N SER A 193 -13.90 -57.78 5.31
CA SER A 193 -13.73 -57.93 6.78
C SER A 193 -12.82 -56.84 7.40
N GLY A 194 -12.65 -55.70 6.72
CA GLY A 194 -11.79 -54.58 7.10
C GLY A 194 -12.57 -53.28 7.33
N PRO A 195 -11.90 -52.15 7.63
CA PRO A 195 -12.56 -50.85 7.58
C PRO A 195 -13.20 -50.66 6.19
N SER A 196 -14.40 -50.10 6.13
CA SER A 196 -15.11 -49.99 4.86
C SER A 196 -14.27 -49.18 3.87
N ALA A 197 -14.17 -49.63 2.61
CA ALA A 197 -13.42 -48.88 1.60
C ALA A 197 -14.07 -47.50 1.38
N LEU A 198 -15.38 -47.40 1.63
CA LEU A 198 -16.12 -46.14 1.69
C LEU A 198 -15.57 -45.16 2.73
N ASP A 199 -15.33 -45.61 3.97
CA ASP A 199 -14.78 -44.73 5.02
C ASP A 199 -13.38 -44.22 4.63
N THR A 200 -12.57 -45.09 4.03
CA THR A 200 -11.22 -44.75 3.54
C THR A 200 -11.29 -43.72 2.41
N ALA A 201 -12.23 -43.88 1.46
CA ALA A 201 -12.46 -42.93 0.38
C ALA A 201 -12.96 -41.57 0.88
N VAL A 202 -13.87 -41.57 1.85
CA VAL A 202 -14.37 -40.33 2.47
C VAL A 202 -13.23 -39.62 3.22
N GLU A 203 -12.39 -40.34 3.95
CA GLU A 203 -11.22 -39.76 4.61
C GLU A 203 -10.24 -39.15 3.58
N ALA A 204 -9.97 -39.86 2.48
CA ALA A 204 -9.10 -39.37 1.41
C ALA A 204 -9.65 -38.10 0.73
N ILE A 205 -10.96 -38.04 0.46
CA ILE A 205 -11.65 -36.84 -0.05
C ILE A 205 -11.49 -35.68 0.94
N VAL A 206 -11.79 -35.89 2.22
CA VAL A 206 -11.71 -34.85 3.25
C VAL A 206 -10.28 -34.34 3.38
N ARG A 207 -9.30 -35.24 3.43
CA ARG A 207 -7.88 -34.90 3.52
C ARG A 207 -7.45 -34.03 2.33
N THR A 208 -7.77 -34.46 1.11
CA THR A 208 -7.43 -33.71 -0.12
C THR A 208 -8.09 -32.32 -0.14
N LYS A 209 -9.37 -32.22 0.25
CA LYS A 209 -10.07 -30.92 0.36
C LYS A 209 -9.40 -30.00 1.39
N VAL A 210 -9.06 -30.53 2.57
CA VAL A 210 -8.42 -29.75 3.64
C VAL A 210 -7.04 -29.28 3.21
N ASP A 211 -6.24 -30.14 2.59
CA ASP A 211 -4.89 -29.80 2.15
C ASP A 211 -4.91 -28.72 1.07
N LEU A 212 -5.79 -28.83 0.06
CA LEU A 212 -5.95 -27.79 -0.96
C LEU A 212 -6.39 -26.44 -0.39
N ARG A 213 -7.33 -26.44 0.58
CA ARG A 213 -7.76 -25.20 1.25
C ARG A 213 -6.64 -24.57 2.07
N ARG A 214 -5.90 -25.37 2.83
CA ARG A 214 -4.74 -24.89 3.60
C ARG A 214 -3.67 -24.28 2.71
N LEU A 215 -3.36 -24.93 1.59
CA LEU A 215 -2.41 -24.42 0.61
C LEU A 215 -2.90 -23.11 -0.02
N LEU A 216 -4.18 -23.02 -0.37
CA LEU A 216 -4.77 -21.80 -0.92
C LEU A 216 -4.72 -20.63 0.08
N GLU A 217 -5.04 -20.88 1.35
CA GLU A 217 -4.98 -19.87 2.41
C GLU A 217 -3.54 -19.43 2.68
N ALA A 218 -2.58 -20.35 2.69
CA ALA A 218 -1.17 -20.04 2.86
C ALA A 218 -0.65 -19.15 1.72
N GLU A 219 -0.97 -19.49 0.47
CA GLU A 219 -0.57 -18.67 -0.69
C GLU A 219 -1.28 -17.31 -0.69
N ARG A 220 -2.56 -17.26 -0.32
CA ARG A 220 -3.30 -15.99 -0.16
C ARG A 220 -2.65 -15.09 0.88
N ALA A 221 -2.25 -15.65 2.03
CA ALA A 221 -1.56 -14.91 3.08
C ALA A 221 -0.18 -14.42 2.62
N GLN A 222 0.57 -15.23 1.87
CA GLN A 222 1.88 -14.87 1.35
C GLN A 222 1.80 -13.79 0.26
N GLU A 223 0.80 -13.84 -0.62
CA GLU A 223 0.55 -12.81 -1.63
C GLU A 223 0.12 -11.50 -0.94
N ALA A 224 -0.79 -11.57 0.04
CA ALA A 224 -1.18 -10.42 0.84
C ALA A 224 0.02 -9.78 1.55
N ALA A 225 0.91 -10.57 2.16
CA ALA A 225 2.12 -10.08 2.81
C ALA A 225 3.09 -9.38 1.84
N ARG A 226 3.23 -9.92 0.61
CA ARG A 226 4.05 -9.29 -0.44
C ARG A 226 3.54 -7.91 -0.84
N TRP A 227 2.23 -7.76 -1.00
CA TRP A 227 1.62 -6.52 -1.48
C TRP A 227 1.42 -5.47 -0.39
N LEU A 228 1.06 -5.90 0.82
CA LEU A 228 0.91 -4.98 1.96
C LEU A 228 2.25 -4.39 2.38
N GLY A 229 3.33 -5.18 2.30
CA GLY A 229 4.69 -4.75 2.67
C GLY A 229 4.83 -4.35 4.15
N SER A 230 6.07 -4.22 4.63
CA SER A 230 6.32 -3.64 5.95
C SER A 230 6.09 -2.12 5.90
N LEU A 231 5.47 -1.56 6.95
CA LEU A 231 5.37 -0.10 7.17
C LEU A 231 6.74 0.61 7.12
N GLU A 232 7.82 -0.13 7.38
CA GLU A 232 9.20 0.36 7.33
C GLU A 232 9.70 0.63 5.89
N THR A 233 9.02 0.06 4.88
CA THR A 233 9.29 0.33 3.46
C THR A 233 8.49 1.52 2.92
N ASP A 234 7.74 2.22 3.78
CA ASP A 234 7.09 3.48 3.40
C ASP A 234 8.14 4.60 3.34
N PRO A 235 8.42 5.19 2.16
CA PRO A 235 9.38 6.28 2.03
C PRO A 235 9.02 7.49 2.90
N PHE A 236 7.74 7.66 3.26
CA PHE A 236 7.33 8.69 4.22
C PHE A 236 7.76 8.37 5.64
N PHE A 237 7.73 7.11 6.06
CA PHE A 237 8.20 6.69 7.37
C PHE A 237 9.72 6.91 7.49
N THR A 238 10.47 6.62 6.42
CA THR A 238 11.90 6.92 6.32
C THR A 238 12.19 8.42 6.39
N GLU A 239 11.41 9.24 5.69
CA GLU A 239 11.54 10.70 5.72
C GLU A 239 11.23 11.22 7.14
N VAL A 240 10.12 10.79 7.75
CA VAL A 240 9.74 11.15 9.13
C VAL A 240 10.82 10.75 10.14
N GLN A 241 11.41 9.55 10.02
CA GLN A 241 12.54 9.13 10.85
C GLN A 241 13.77 10.02 10.69
N ARG A 242 14.03 10.55 9.49
CA ARG A 242 15.14 11.47 9.22
C ARG A 242 15.01 12.78 9.99
N TRP A 243 13.78 13.22 10.21
CA TRP A 243 13.45 14.47 10.92
C TRP A 243 13.21 14.27 12.42
N LEU A 244 13.01 13.04 12.89
CA LEU A 244 12.90 12.73 14.32
C LEU A 244 14.24 12.95 15.04
N PRO A 245 14.26 13.67 16.18
CA PRO A 245 15.46 13.84 16.98
C PRO A 245 15.97 12.48 17.48
N LYS A 246 17.30 12.29 17.49
CA LYS A 246 17.96 11.00 17.75
C LYS A 246 17.46 10.25 19.00
N ARG A 247 17.01 10.98 20.03
CA ARG A 247 16.47 10.42 21.29
C ARG A 247 15.14 9.65 21.12
N LEU A 248 14.40 9.91 20.05
CA LEU A 248 13.14 9.22 19.74
C LEU A 248 13.34 8.05 18.74
N ARG A 249 14.51 7.95 18.08
CA ARG A 249 14.82 6.86 17.14
C ARG A 249 15.13 5.53 17.84
N SER A 250 15.60 5.55 19.09
CA SER A 250 15.96 4.32 19.82
C SER A 250 14.79 3.61 20.48
N ARG A 251 13.57 4.14 20.37
CA ARG A 251 12.38 3.61 21.08
C ARG A 251 11.40 2.86 20.17
N SER A 252 11.66 2.78 18.87
CA SER A 252 10.81 2.09 17.89
C SER A 252 11.41 0.79 17.35
N GLY A 253 12.47 0.27 17.98
CA GLY A 253 13.16 -0.96 17.58
C GLY A 253 13.18 -2.03 18.68
N GLY A 254 12.14 -2.09 19.50
CA GLY A 254 11.94 -3.11 20.53
C GLY A 254 10.59 -3.79 20.33
#